data_AF-A0A447JHB0-F1
#
_entry.id   AF-A0A447JHB0-F1
#
_cell.length_a   1.000
_cell.length_b   1.000
_cell.length_c   1.000
_cell.angle_alpha   90.00
_cell.angle_beta   90.00
_cell.angle_gamma   90.00
#
_symmetry.space_group_name_H-M   'P 1'
#
loop_
_entity.id
_entity.type
_entity.pdbx_description
1 polymer ?
#
loop_
_entity_poly.entity_id
_entity_poly.type
_entity_poly.pdbx_seq_one_letter_code
_entity_poly.pdbx_strand_id
1 'polypeptide(L)'
;MECNGNGLCFNFDAKSPMCPSMKISLNRIHSPKGRATLVREWLRLLADRGVDPLKLEKELPEKRASLRTLIARTRNSWHKRKGEYDFSHEVKEAMSGCLACKACTTQCPIKIDVPEFRSRFLQLYHTRYLRPVRDHLVATVETYAPLMARAPKTFNFFINQPVVRNLAKKTYRYGGFTSAFCPFIATATGGPSVCQYDA
;
A
#
# COMPACT_ATOMS: atom_id res chain seq x y z
N MET A 1 -12.15 -3.19 17.19
CA MET A 1 -10.86 -3.87 16.94
C MET A 1 -10.13 -4.05 18.26
N GLU A 2 -10.31 -5.18 18.92
CA GLU A 2 -9.76 -5.37 20.27
C GLU A 2 -8.68 -6.45 20.26
N CYS A 3 -7.43 -6.06 19.99
CA CYS A 3 -6.30 -6.97 20.23
C CYS A 3 -6.08 -7.12 21.74
N ASN A 4 -6.20 -8.36 22.25
CA ASN A 4 -5.99 -8.73 23.66
C ASN A 4 -4.52 -8.90 24.07
N GLY A 5 -3.58 -8.69 23.14
CA GLY A 5 -2.14 -8.67 23.44
C GLY A 5 -1.44 -10.02 23.56
N ASN A 6 -2.14 -11.15 23.38
CA ASN A 6 -1.63 -12.51 23.62
C ASN A 6 -0.37 -12.93 22.85
N GLY A 7 -0.04 -12.25 21.75
CA GLY A 7 1.22 -12.46 21.02
C GLY A 7 1.31 -13.74 20.19
N LEU A 8 0.21 -14.50 20.01
CA LEU A 8 0.20 -15.75 19.22
C LEU A 8 0.63 -15.55 17.75
N CYS A 9 0.54 -14.32 17.25
CA CYS A 9 1.03 -13.94 15.92
C CYS A 9 2.56 -13.98 15.76
N PHE A 10 3.33 -14.19 16.84
CA PHE A 10 4.79 -14.36 16.82
C PHE A 10 5.21 -15.83 16.80
N ASN A 11 4.45 -16.69 16.12
CA ASN A 11 4.83 -18.08 15.92
C ASN A 11 5.75 -18.20 14.70
N PHE A 12 6.92 -18.82 14.88
CA PHE A 12 7.91 -19.06 13.82
C PHE A 12 7.94 -20.53 13.35
N ASP A 13 7.01 -21.37 13.81
CA ASP A 13 6.86 -22.73 13.32
C ASP A 13 6.58 -22.74 11.80
N ALA A 14 7.33 -23.56 11.06
CA ALA A 14 7.22 -23.71 9.62
C ALA A 14 5.82 -24.17 9.18
N LYS A 15 5.09 -24.90 10.04
CA LYS A 15 3.74 -25.41 9.77
C LYS A 15 2.64 -24.44 10.19
N SER A 16 2.96 -23.39 10.93
CA SER A 16 1.97 -22.44 11.41
C SER A 16 1.75 -21.30 10.39
N PRO A 17 0.49 -20.94 10.09
CA PRO A 17 0.18 -19.90 9.10
C PRO A 17 0.51 -18.49 9.63
N MET A 18 1.76 -18.05 9.56
CA MET A 18 2.20 -16.74 10.05
C MET A 18 2.09 -15.61 9.03
N CYS A 19 2.16 -14.36 9.49
CA CYS A 19 2.18 -13.18 8.62
C CYS A 19 3.48 -13.15 7.76
N PRO A 20 3.42 -13.23 6.42
CA PRO A 20 4.61 -13.30 5.58
C PRO A 20 5.50 -12.06 5.69
N SER A 21 4.90 -10.87 5.84
CA SER A 21 5.66 -9.64 6.00
C SER A 21 6.47 -9.61 7.29
N MET A 22 5.93 -10.15 8.39
CA MET A 22 6.68 -10.30 9.64
C MET A 22 7.78 -11.35 9.52
N LYS A 23 7.48 -12.48 8.85
CA LYS A 23 8.43 -13.58 8.66
C LYS A 23 9.70 -13.12 7.95
N ILE A 24 9.57 -12.28 6.93
CA ILE A 24 10.69 -11.80 6.11
C ILE A 24 11.37 -10.59 6.78
N SER A 25 10.60 -9.59 7.20
CA SER A 25 11.19 -8.34 7.71
C SER A 25 11.74 -8.44 9.13
N LEU A 26 11.27 -9.43 9.93
CA LEU A 26 11.54 -9.58 11.36
C LEU A 26 11.25 -8.33 12.21
N ASN A 27 10.60 -7.31 11.62
CA ASN A 27 10.28 -6.06 12.29
C ASN A 27 8.88 -6.15 12.91
N ARG A 28 8.82 -5.94 14.22
CA ARG A 28 7.58 -6.02 15.02
C ARG A 28 6.47 -5.10 14.50
N ILE A 29 6.81 -3.99 13.83
CA ILE A 29 5.84 -3.07 13.22
C ILE A 29 4.99 -3.77 12.14
N HIS A 30 5.58 -4.69 11.37
CA HIS A 30 4.89 -5.42 10.31
C HIS A 30 4.15 -6.67 10.79
N SER A 31 4.18 -6.96 12.10
CA SER A 31 3.39 -8.02 12.71
C SER A 31 1.90 -7.66 12.78
N PRO A 32 0.99 -8.65 12.86
CA PRO A 32 -0.43 -8.39 13.10
C PRO A 32 -0.68 -7.57 14.37
N LYS A 33 0.04 -7.86 15.47
CA LYS A 33 -0.04 -7.10 16.72
C LYS A 33 0.46 -5.67 16.56
N GLY A 34 1.58 -5.46 15.87
CA GLY A 34 2.14 -4.14 15.59
C GLY A 34 1.15 -3.28 14.80
N ARG A 35 0.61 -3.83 13.71
CA ARG A 35 -0.42 -3.17 12.88
C ARG A 35 -1.67 -2.80 13.66
N ALA A 36 -2.18 -3.72 14.48
CA ALA A 36 -3.35 -3.46 15.31
C ALA A 36 -3.09 -2.35 16.35
N THR A 37 -1.86 -2.31 16.91
CA THR A 37 -1.47 -1.30 17.90
C THR A 37 -1.34 0.08 17.27
N LEU A 38 -0.71 0.18 16.10
CA LEU A 38 -0.61 1.43 15.34
C LEU A 38 -1.98 1.98 14.95
N VAL A 39 -2.90 1.13 14.50
CA VAL A 39 -4.26 1.57 14.16
C VAL A 39 -5.04 1.99 15.39
N ARG A 40 -4.90 1.29 16.52
CA ARG A 40 -5.51 1.71 17.79
C ARG A 40 -5.03 3.10 18.21
N GLU A 41 -3.73 3.34 18.16
CA GLU A 41 -3.16 4.65 18.52
C GLU A 41 -3.61 5.74 17.54
N TRP A 42 -3.69 5.43 16.25
CA TRP A 42 -4.20 6.35 15.25
C TRP A 42 -5.67 6.73 15.51
N LEU A 43 -6.51 5.76 15.87
CA LEU A 43 -7.90 6.01 16.25
C LEU A 43 -8.00 6.84 17.54
N ARG A 44 -7.12 6.58 18.53
CA ARG A 44 -7.04 7.39 19.76
C ARG A 44 -6.71 8.84 19.43
N LEU A 45 -5.69 9.08 18.59
CA LEU A 45 -5.29 10.41 18.13
C LEU A 45 -6.37 11.12 17.28
N LEU A 46 -7.23 10.38 16.59
CA LEU A 46 -8.40 10.95 15.91
C LEU A 46 -9.50 11.33 16.89
N ALA A 47 -9.76 10.49 17.89
CA ALA A 47 -10.73 10.76 18.94
C ALA A 47 -10.32 12.00 19.78
N ASP A 48 -9.03 12.14 20.11
CA ASP A 48 -8.49 13.34 20.79
C ASP A 48 -8.74 14.63 20.00
N ARG A 49 -8.84 14.53 18.66
CA ARG A 49 -9.17 15.66 17.76
C ARG A 49 -10.67 15.82 17.52
N GLY A 50 -11.51 15.02 18.18
CA GLY A 50 -12.97 15.04 18.00
C GLY A 50 -13.45 14.51 16.65
N VAL A 51 -12.61 13.78 15.90
CA VAL A 51 -12.96 13.23 14.59
C VAL A 51 -13.48 11.80 14.75
N ASP A 52 -14.73 11.58 14.36
CA ASP A 52 -15.34 10.25 14.30
C ASP A 52 -15.10 9.60 12.93
N PRO A 53 -14.30 8.52 12.84
CA PRO A 53 -13.99 7.85 11.57
C PRO A 53 -15.21 7.21 10.91
N LEU A 54 -16.20 6.75 11.69
CA LEU A 54 -17.37 6.06 11.17
C LEU A 54 -18.33 7.03 10.47
N LYS A 55 -18.48 8.25 11.01
CA LYS A 55 -19.23 9.32 10.33
C LYS A 55 -18.52 9.73 9.04
N LEU A 56 -17.20 9.90 9.09
CA LEU A 56 -16.42 10.26 7.92
C LEU A 56 -16.54 9.21 6.81
N GLU A 57 -16.47 7.92 7.13
CA GLU A 57 -16.63 6.83 6.18
C GLU A 57 -18.00 6.86 5.47
N LYS A 58 -19.08 7.15 6.21
CA LYS A 58 -20.45 7.26 5.66
C LYS A 58 -20.64 8.48 4.76
N GLU A 59 -19.97 9.59 5.03
CA GLU A 59 -20.10 10.84 4.25
C GLU A 59 -19.26 10.85 2.96
N LEU A 60 -18.27 9.97 2.84
CA LEU A 60 -17.33 9.97 1.71
C LEU A 60 -17.94 9.66 0.33
N PRO A 61 -18.88 8.71 0.18
CA PRO A 61 -19.50 8.42 -1.12
C PRO A 61 -20.26 9.61 -1.72
N GLU A 62 -20.85 10.45 -0.85
CA GLU A 62 -21.65 11.62 -1.25
C GLU A 62 -20.80 12.82 -1.69
N LYS A 63 -19.57 12.92 -1.17
CA LYS A 63 -18.67 14.05 -1.44
C LYS A 63 -17.99 13.88 -2.80
N ARG A 64 -18.56 14.48 -3.86
CA ARG A 64 -17.88 14.63 -5.16
C ARG A 64 -16.55 15.37 -5.01
N ALA A 65 -15.54 14.95 -5.77
CA ALA A 65 -14.23 15.60 -5.78
C ALA A 65 -14.37 17.05 -6.26
N SER A 66 -14.29 18.00 -5.33
CA SER A 66 -14.29 19.42 -5.64
C SER A 66 -12.87 19.91 -5.90
N LEU A 67 -12.72 20.95 -6.73
CA LEU A 67 -11.43 21.59 -6.98
C LEU A 67 -10.71 21.97 -5.68
N ARG A 68 -11.48 22.43 -4.67
CA ARG A 68 -10.99 22.75 -3.33
C ARG A 68 -10.38 21.54 -2.63
N THR A 69 -11.04 20.38 -2.67
CA THR A 69 -10.51 19.15 -2.06
C THR A 69 -9.24 18.67 -2.75
N LEU A 70 -9.13 18.84 -4.08
CA LEU A 70 -7.93 18.50 -4.82
C LEU A 70 -6.76 19.42 -4.44
N ILE A 71 -6.99 20.73 -4.37
CA ILE A 71 -5.97 21.70 -3.93
C ILE A 71 -5.49 21.38 -2.50
N ALA A 72 -6.42 21.08 -1.59
CA ALA A 72 -6.07 20.72 -0.22
C ALA A 72 -5.21 19.44 -0.14
N ARG A 73 -5.56 18.40 -0.90
CA ARG A 73 -4.77 17.15 -0.98
C ARG A 73 -3.38 17.38 -1.55
N THR A 74 -3.27 18.16 -2.62
CA THR A 74 -1.99 18.50 -3.24
C THR A 74 -1.09 19.27 -2.27
N ARG A 75 -1.67 20.25 -1.55
CA ARG A 75 -0.96 20.99 -0.49
C ARG A 75 -0.46 20.03 0.59
N ASN A 76 -1.32 19.19 1.16
CA ASN A 76 -0.95 18.24 2.21
C ASN A 76 0.15 17.27 1.75
N SER A 77 0.06 16.76 0.52
CA SER A 77 1.09 15.91 -0.08
C SER A 77 2.43 16.63 -0.26
N TRP A 78 2.41 17.94 -0.52
CA TRP A 78 3.61 18.75 -0.58
C TRP A 78 4.22 18.98 0.81
N HIS A 79 3.40 19.28 1.83
CA HIS A 79 3.85 19.40 3.23
C HIS A 79 4.53 18.13 3.74
N LYS A 80 3.95 16.96 3.42
CA LYS A 80 4.59 15.67 3.68
C LYS A 80 6.00 15.60 3.09
N ARG A 81 6.17 16.04 1.82
CA ARG A 81 7.48 16.01 1.15
C ARG A 81 8.48 16.99 1.77
N LYS A 82 7.99 18.06 2.41
CA LYS A 82 8.80 19.03 3.14
C LYS A 82 9.28 18.51 4.52
N GLY A 83 8.81 17.34 4.96
CA GLY A 83 9.25 16.71 6.21
C GLY A 83 8.36 16.99 7.42
N GLU A 84 7.12 17.46 7.20
CA GLU A 84 6.17 17.62 8.30
C GLU A 84 5.75 16.26 8.85
N TYR A 85 5.92 16.07 10.16
CA TYR A 85 5.66 14.80 10.82
C TYR A 85 4.16 14.57 11.06
N ASP A 86 3.64 13.44 10.59
CA ASP A 86 2.28 12.95 10.85
C ASP A 86 2.31 11.45 11.10
N PHE A 87 1.80 11.02 12.25
CA PHE A 87 1.69 9.61 12.65
C PHE A 87 0.97 8.74 11.60
N SER A 88 0.04 9.33 10.84
CA SER A 88 -0.65 8.64 9.75
C SER A 88 0.30 8.06 8.70
N HIS A 89 1.52 8.58 8.58
CA HIS A 89 2.53 8.07 7.65
C HIS A 89 3.17 6.77 8.15
N GLU A 90 3.42 6.64 9.44
CA GLU A 90 3.93 5.41 10.05
C GLU A 90 2.91 4.27 9.94
N VAL A 91 1.63 4.58 10.19
CA VAL A 91 0.55 3.61 10.00
C VAL A 91 0.48 3.17 8.55
N LYS A 92 0.59 4.10 7.60
CA LYS A 92 0.61 3.76 6.17
C LYS A 92 1.79 2.86 5.81
N GLU A 93 2.97 3.12 6.34
CA GLU A 93 4.14 2.29 6.11
C GLU A 93 3.90 0.85 6.59
N ALA A 94 3.42 0.70 7.83
CA ALA A 94 3.08 -0.61 8.38
C ALA A 94 2.03 -1.36 7.55
N MET A 95 1.00 -0.66 7.06
CA MET A 95 -0.07 -1.21 6.21
C MET A 95 0.38 -1.50 4.78
N SER A 96 1.39 -0.80 4.28
CA SER A 96 1.90 -0.99 2.91
C SER A 96 2.51 -2.38 2.72
N GLY A 97 3.15 -2.93 3.76
CA GLY A 97 3.67 -4.30 3.76
C GLY A 97 2.61 -5.40 3.95
N CYS A 98 1.32 -5.07 4.06
CA CYS A 98 0.27 -6.07 4.24
C CYS A 98 -0.24 -6.59 2.89
N LEU A 99 0.01 -7.88 2.62
CA LEU A 99 -0.43 -8.56 1.39
C LEU A 99 -1.89 -9.04 1.42
N ALA A 100 -2.67 -8.64 2.43
CA ALA A 100 -4.07 -9.07 2.61
C ALA A 100 -4.29 -10.61 2.68
N CYS A 101 -3.26 -11.39 3.02
CA CYS A 101 -3.30 -12.87 3.05
C CYS A 101 -4.17 -13.53 4.14
N LYS A 102 -4.75 -12.76 5.07
CA LYS A 102 -5.61 -13.27 6.17
C LYS A 102 -4.99 -14.31 7.13
N ALA A 103 -3.67 -14.48 7.16
CA ALA A 103 -3.00 -15.31 8.17
C ALA A 103 -3.25 -14.85 9.63
N CYS A 104 -3.42 -13.53 9.82
CA CYS A 104 -3.69 -12.96 11.15
C CYS A 104 -5.06 -13.30 11.73
N THR A 105 -6.08 -13.48 10.88
CA THR A 105 -7.45 -13.80 11.34
C THR A 105 -7.56 -15.25 11.79
N THR A 106 -6.80 -16.15 11.16
CA THR A 106 -6.84 -17.59 11.44
C THR A 106 -6.04 -17.96 12.69
N GLN A 107 -4.87 -17.36 12.91
CA GLN A 107 -4.04 -17.61 14.10
C GLN A 107 -4.60 -16.99 15.38
N CYS A 108 -5.40 -15.95 15.28
CA CYS A 108 -5.81 -15.16 16.44
C CYS A 108 -7.16 -15.65 16.99
N PRO A 109 -7.27 -15.99 18.29
CA PRO A 109 -8.51 -16.51 18.88
C PRO A 109 -9.66 -15.48 18.84
N ILE A 110 -9.31 -14.20 18.93
CA ILE A 110 -10.24 -13.06 18.83
C ILE A 110 -10.51 -12.65 17.37
N LYS A 111 -9.95 -13.36 16.39
CA LYS A 111 -10.14 -13.15 14.95
C LYS A 111 -9.93 -11.71 14.48
N ILE A 112 -8.76 -11.14 14.81
CA ILE A 112 -8.42 -9.78 14.36
C ILE A 112 -8.18 -9.73 12.84
N ASP A 113 -8.95 -8.90 12.13
CA ASP A 113 -8.87 -8.72 10.68
C ASP A 113 -8.05 -7.49 10.30
N VAL A 114 -6.74 -7.71 10.10
CA VAL A 114 -5.79 -6.69 9.61
C VAL A 114 -6.10 -6.21 8.19
N PRO A 115 -6.40 -7.11 7.23
CA PRO A 115 -6.83 -6.69 5.90
C PRO A 115 -8.02 -5.73 5.89
N GLU A 116 -9.03 -5.97 6.73
CA GLU A 116 -10.24 -5.16 6.80
C GLU A 116 -9.97 -3.73 7.27
N PHE A 117 -9.30 -3.54 8.41
CA PHE A 117 -9.03 -2.18 8.85
C PHE A 117 -7.99 -1.46 7.98
N ARG A 118 -7.15 -2.19 7.26
CA ARG A 118 -6.23 -1.61 6.27
C ARG A 118 -7.00 -0.95 5.14
N SER A 119 -8.03 -1.59 4.59
CA SER A 119 -8.80 -1.02 3.48
C SER A 119 -9.47 0.29 3.92
N ARG A 120 -10.11 0.28 5.11
CA ARG A 120 -10.72 1.47 5.71
C ARG A 120 -9.71 2.58 6.00
N PHE A 121 -8.57 2.23 6.60
CA PHE A 121 -7.49 3.19 6.85
C PHE A 121 -7.00 3.82 5.53
N LEU A 122 -6.74 3.02 4.50
CA LEU A 122 -6.25 3.53 3.21
C LEU A 122 -7.27 4.42 2.52
N GLN A 123 -8.56 4.09 2.65
CA GLN A 123 -9.64 4.94 2.18
C GLN A 123 -9.57 6.30 2.86
N LEU A 124 -9.55 6.35 4.20
CA LEU A 124 -9.48 7.59 4.96
C LEU A 124 -8.17 8.36 4.69
N TYR A 125 -7.03 7.68 4.60
CA TYR A 125 -5.72 8.28 4.33
C TYR A 125 -5.71 9.05 3.00
N HIS A 126 -6.28 8.45 1.95
CA HIS A 126 -6.29 9.03 0.61
C HIS A 126 -7.36 10.12 0.41
N THR A 127 -8.18 10.40 1.42
CA THR A 127 -9.04 11.59 1.42
C THR A 127 -8.26 12.85 1.78
N ARG A 128 -7.20 12.71 2.58
CA ARG A 128 -6.30 13.79 3.00
C ARG A 128 -5.06 13.93 2.12
N TYR A 129 -4.53 12.82 1.60
CA TYR A 129 -3.30 12.77 0.80
C TYR A 129 -3.56 12.28 -0.63
N LEU A 130 -2.82 12.82 -1.59
CA LEU A 130 -2.90 12.38 -2.98
C LEU A 130 -2.47 10.91 -3.14
N ARG A 131 -3.20 10.15 -3.95
CA ARG A 131 -2.87 8.77 -4.32
C ARG A 131 -1.78 8.78 -5.40
N PRO A 132 -0.75 7.91 -5.32
CA PRO A 132 0.31 7.89 -6.32
C PRO A 132 -0.23 7.43 -7.68
N VAL A 133 0.34 7.99 -8.76
CA VAL A 133 -0.10 7.73 -10.14
C VAL A 133 -0.08 6.24 -10.49
N ARG A 134 0.89 5.49 -9.95
CA ARG A 134 1.01 4.03 -10.15
C ARG A 134 -0.26 3.27 -9.76
N ASP A 135 -0.95 3.69 -8.70
CA ASP A 135 -2.16 2.99 -8.23
C ASP A 135 -3.30 3.19 -9.23
N HIS A 136 -3.38 4.36 -9.87
CA HIS A 136 -4.33 4.64 -10.93
C HIS A 136 -4.00 3.86 -12.20
N LEU A 137 -2.72 3.79 -12.59
CA LEU A 137 -2.29 2.98 -13.72
C LEU A 137 -2.70 1.52 -13.53
N VAL A 138 -2.37 0.92 -12.37
CA VAL A 138 -2.72 -0.46 -12.03
C VAL A 138 -4.24 -0.68 -12.06
N ALA A 139 -5.03 0.25 -11.51
CA ALA A 139 -6.49 0.15 -11.51
C ALA A 139 -7.10 0.10 -12.93
N THR A 140 -6.42 0.65 -13.92
CA THR A 140 -6.89 0.67 -15.31
C THR A 140 -6.31 -0.45 -16.19
N VAL A 141 -5.45 -1.31 -15.64
CA VAL A 141 -4.78 -2.37 -16.42
C VAL A 141 -5.78 -3.33 -17.04
N GLU A 142 -6.82 -3.75 -16.33
CA GLU A 142 -7.82 -4.67 -16.85
C GLU A 142 -8.54 -4.11 -18.09
N THR A 143 -8.78 -2.80 -18.13
CA THR A 143 -9.42 -2.12 -19.26
C THR A 143 -8.46 -1.96 -20.45
N TYR A 144 -7.19 -1.65 -20.21
CA TYR A 144 -6.22 -1.39 -21.28
C TYR A 144 -5.47 -2.64 -21.78
N ALA A 145 -5.37 -3.70 -20.98
CA ALA A 145 -4.65 -4.92 -21.36
C ALA A 145 -5.17 -5.56 -22.66
N PRO A 146 -6.50 -5.66 -22.91
CA PRO A 146 -7.01 -6.17 -24.19
C PRO A 146 -6.64 -5.29 -25.39
N LEU A 147 -6.60 -3.97 -25.22
CA LEU A 147 -6.16 -3.02 -26.24
C LEU A 147 -4.68 -3.19 -26.58
N MET A 148 -3.84 -3.35 -25.55
CA MET A 148 -2.41 -3.61 -25.72
C MET A 148 -2.15 -4.96 -26.41
N ALA A 149 -2.97 -5.98 -26.13
CA ALA A 149 -2.87 -7.29 -26.75
C ALA A 149 -3.22 -7.27 -28.26
N ARG A 150 -4.08 -6.33 -28.71
CA ARG A 150 -4.45 -6.22 -30.14
C ARG A 150 -3.35 -5.60 -31.01
N ALA A 151 -2.54 -4.69 -30.47
CA ALA A 151 -1.50 -3.99 -31.23
C ALA A 151 -0.12 -4.01 -30.55
N PRO A 152 0.43 -5.20 -30.21
CA PRO A 152 1.62 -5.33 -29.36
C PRO A 152 2.85 -4.65 -29.95
N LYS A 153 3.00 -4.63 -31.28
CA LYS A 153 4.13 -3.98 -31.96
C LYS A 153 4.19 -2.48 -31.68
N THR A 154 3.03 -1.80 -31.67
CA THR A 154 2.95 -0.36 -31.43
C THR A 154 3.26 -0.03 -29.97
N PHE A 155 2.63 -0.74 -29.03
CA PHE A 155 2.86 -0.53 -27.60
C PHE A 155 4.30 -0.88 -27.19
N ASN A 156 4.85 -1.98 -27.70
CA ASN A 156 6.24 -2.35 -27.42
C ASN A 156 7.22 -1.33 -27.99
N PHE A 157 6.93 -0.73 -29.16
CA PHE A 157 7.77 0.34 -29.71
C PHE A 157 7.81 1.55 -28.79
N PHE A 158 6.66 2.01 -28.27
CA PHE A 158 6.61 3.16 -27.36
C PHE A 158 7.21 2.85 -25.99
N ILE A 159 6.97 1.67 -25.42
CA ILE A 159 7.48 1.28 -24.10
C ILE A 159 9.01 1.07 -24.13
N ASN A 160 9.55 0.53 -25.24
CA ASN A 160 10.98 0.25 -25.37
C ASN A 160 11.83 1.49 -25.69
N GLN A 161 11.23 2.67 -25.86
CA GLN A 161 12.01 3.89 -26.06
C GLN A 161 12.93 4.16 -24.85
N PRO A 162 14.20 4.52 -25.06
CA PRO A 162 15.19 4.66 -23.99
C PRO A 162 14.80 5.71 -22.95
N VAL A 163 14.09 6.77 -23.38
CA VAL A 163 13.53 7.80 -22.50
C VAL A 163 12.48 7.22 -21.55
N VAL A 164 11.54 6.44 -22.08
CA VAL A 164 10.47 5.80 -21.30
C VAL A 164 11.05 4.79 -20.32
N ARG A 165 12.03 3.99 -20.77
CA ARG A 165 12.72 3.00 -19.92
C ARG A 165 13.50 3.66 -18.79
N ASN A 166 14.18 4.78 -19.04
CA ASN A 166 14.92 5.51 -18.01
C ASN A 166 13.97 6.20 -17.02
N LEU A 167 12.85 6.76 -17.48
CA LEU A 167 11.85 7.38 -16.63
C LEU A 167 11.13 6.33 -15.76
N ALA A 168 10.81 5.17 -16.34
CA ALA A 168 10.26 4.02 -15.64
C ALA A 168 11.22 3.57 -14.53
N LYS A 169 12.49 3.29 -14.86
CA LYS A 169 13.51 2.88 -13.87
C LYS A 169 13.64 3.87 -12.70
N LYS A 170 13.65 5.17 -12.97
CA LYS A 170 13.73 6.22 -11.95
C LYS A 170 12.49 6.25 -11.05
N THR A 171 11.32 5.95 -11.60
CA THR A 171 10.05 5.89 -10.87
C THR A 171 9.95 4.63 -10.00
N TYR A 172 10.42 3.48 -10.50
CA TYR A 172 10.40 2.21 -9.76
C TYR A 172 11.40 2.17 -8.60
N ARG A 173 12.54 2.87 -8.68
CA ARG A 173 13.53 2.94 -7.59
C ARG A 173 13.04 3.67 -6.33
N TYR A 174 12.04 4.55 -6.45
CA TYR A 174 11.44 5.25 -5.31
C TYR A 174 10.23 4.51 -4.69
N GLY A 175 9.89 3.31 -5.18
CA GLY A 175 8.59 2.72 -4.93
C GLY A 175 8.54 1.23 -4.62
N GLY A 176 9.64 0.56 -4.24
CA GLY A 176 9.61 -0.80 -3.67
C GLY A 176 8.75 -1.85 -4.43
N PHE A 177 8.60 -1.71 -5.75
CA PHE A 177 7.65 -2.48 -6.57
C PHE A 177 8.38 -3.37 -7.60
N THR A 178 9.61 -3.78 -7.29
CA THR A 178 10.44 -4.60 -8.18
C THR A 178 9.90 -6.03 -8.31
N SER A 179 9.07 -6.52 -7.39
CA SER A 179 8.64 -7.93 -7.37
C SER A 179 7.48 -8.26 -8.31
N ALA A 180 6.54 -7.34 -8.58
CA ALA A 180 5.32 -7.67 -9.33
C ALA A 180 5.42 -7.49 -10.85
N PHE A 181 6.39 -6.70 -11.35
CA PHE A 181 6.57 -6.42 -12.79
C PHE A 181 7.85 -7.04 -13.39
N CYS A 182 8.69 -7.72 -12.59
CA CYS A 182 9.90 -8.39 -13.08
C CYS A 182 9.64 -9.40 -14.24
N PRO A 183 8.54 -10.19 -14.29
CA PRO A 183 8.33 -11.08 -15.43
C PRO A 183 8.09 -10.33 -16.75
N PHE A 184 7.51 -9.13 -16.71
CA PHE A 184 7.27 -8.32 -17.92
C PHE A 184 8.53 -7.57 -18.39
N ILE A 185 9.39 -7.16 -17.45
CA ILE A 185 10.65 -6.45 -17.74
C ILE A 185 11.72 -7.44 -18.24
N ALA A 186 11.80 -8.64 -17.66
CA ALA A 186 12.77 -9.67 -18.06
C ALA A 186 12.61 -10.09 -19.53
N THR A 187 11.38 -10.18 -20.03
CA THR A 187 11.10 -10.47 -21.45
C THR A 187 11.49 -9.32 -22.38
N ALA A 188 11.45 -8.07 -21.89
CA ALA A 188 11.75 -6.88 -22.67
C ALA A 188 13.24 -6.50 -22.70
N THR A 189 14.05 -6.90 -21.70
CA THR A 189 15.46 -6.47 -21.58
C THR A 189 16.52 -7.56 -21.79
N GLY A 190 16.14 -8.79 -22.14
CA GLY A 190 17.10 -9.80 -22.59
C GLY A 190 18.17 -10.18 -21.57
N GLY A 191 17.80 -10.41 -20.31
CA GLY A 191 18.72 -10.99 -19.32
C GLY A 191 18.31 -10.79 -17.86
N PRO A 192 18.71 -11.71 -16.95
CA PRO A 192 18.26 -11.76 -15.56
C PRO A 192 18.93 -10.74 -14.61
N SER A 193 19.81 -9.86 -15.10
CA SER A 193 20.66 -9.01 -14.25
C SER A 193 19.96 -7.78 -13.64
N VAL A 194 18.71 -7.48 -14.01
CA VAL A 194 17.99 -6.27 -13.55
C VAL A 194 17.12 -6.53 -12.31
N CYS A 195 16.97 -7.79 -11.89
CA CYS A 195 16.14 -8.17 -10.74
C CYS A 195 16.94 -8.71 -9.53
N GLN A 196 18.24 -8.40 -9.43
CA GLN A 196 18.98 -8.69 -8.21
C GLN A 196 18.54 -7.71 -7.10
N TYR A 197 18.02 -8.31 -6.03
CA TYR A 197 17.75 -7.65 -4.76
C TYR A 197 19.10 -7.34 -4.12
N ASP A 198 19.44 -6.04 -3.99
CA ASP A 198 20.43 -5.66 -2.99
C ASP A 198 19.77 -5.91 -1.62
N ALA A 199 20.36 -6.84 -0.87
CA ALA A 199 20.04 -7.09 0.53
C ALA A 199 20.47 -5.91 1.41
#